data_AF-A0A522IN63-F1
#
_entry.id   AF-A0A522IN63-F1
#
_cell.length_a   1.000
_cell.length_b   1.000
_cell.length_c   1.000
_cell.angle_alpha   90.00
_cell.angle_beta   90.00
_cell.angle_gamma   90.00
#
_symmetry.space_group_name_H-M   'P 1'
#
loop_
_entity.id
_entity.type
_entity.pdbx_description
1 polymer ?
#
loop_
_entity_poly.entity_id
_entity_poly.type
_entity_poly.pdbx_seq_one_letter_code
_entity_poly.pdbx_strand_id
1 'polypeptide(L)'
;FPHYRSHRPKNGFLEYGGLAVRALRERQFARHAESVTRELLEARRPYYLFPLQVNSDAQIIVHSSFDGVRDSIDSVMRSFALHAPADSLLVIKNHPLDTGLIRHGRYARQLAAELRINERLRFIDAGHLPTLLEHARGVVVVNSTVGLSALHHCRPLIALGSAIYNMPGLTWQGPLDEFWLGASQPDMPLYQAFLDYVIHHTQINGDFYTRTGIAMATAGAVTRLEMPDE
;
A
#
# COMPACT_ATOMS: atom_id res chain seq x y z
N PHE A 1 22.98 -4.37 22.48
CA PHE A 1 23.48 -4.80 21.16
C PHE A 1 24.53 -3.81 20.63
N PRO A 2 25.83 -4.05 20.89
CA PRO A 2 26.91 -3.10 20.57
C PRO A 2 27.23 -2.95 19.06
N HIS A 3 26.68 -3.81 18.20
CA HIS A 3 26.86 -3.75 16.74
C HIS A 3 25.55 -3.46 15.97
N TYR A 4 24.50 -3.03 16.67
CA TYR A 4 23.24 -2.69 16.02
C TYR A 4 23.41 -1.45 15.14
N ARG A 5 23.41 -1.63 13.82
CA ARG A 5 23.26 -0.56 12.84
C ARG A 5 21.78 -0.47 12.48
N SER A 6 21.18 0.69 12.73
CA SER A 6 19.80 0.94 12.32
C SER A 6 19.69 0.87 10.80
N HIS A 7 18.71 0.11 10.30
CA HIS A 7 18.34 0.09 8.89
C HIS A 7 17.72 1.42 8.41
N ARG A 8 17.42 2.34 9.34
CA ARG A 8 16.90 3.66 8.99
C ARG A 8 18.03 4.57 8.52
N PRO A 9 17.94 5.15 7.31
CA PRO A 9 19.06 5.84 6.67
C PRO A 9 19.42 7.21 7.28
N LYS A 10 18.67 7.75 8.26
CA LYS A 10 18.91 9.09 8.84
C LYS A 10 18.65 9.19 10.35
N ASN A 11 19.32 10.18 10.96
CA ASN A 11 19.23 10.53 12.39
C ASN A 11 17.77 10.71 12.85
N GLY A 12 17.35 10.00 13.90
CA GLY A 12 15.97 9.99 14.40
C GLY A 12 15.38 11.38 14.68
N PHE A 13 16.19 12.37 15.06
CA PHE A 13 15.73 13.75 15.28
C PHE A 13 15.11 14.41 14.03
N LEU A 14 15.61 14.12 12.83
CA LEU A 14 15.04 14.63 11.58
C LEU A 14 13.71 13.94 11.23
N GLU A 15 13.57 12.65 11.58
CA GLU A 15 12.30 11.92 11.44
C GLU A 15 11.25 12.47 12.41
N TYR A 16 11.62 12.73 13.67
CA TYR A 16 10.73 13.35 14.66
C TYR A 16 10.29 14.75 14.23
N GLY A 17 11.21 15.57 13.68
CA GLY A 17 10.86 16.87 13.11
C GLY A 17 9.87 16.77 11.94
N GLY A 18 10.07 15.80 11.04
CA GLY A 18 9.14 15.54 9.93
C GLY A 18 7.76 15.08 10.40
N LEU A 19 7.69 14.19 11.39
CA LEU A 19 6.44 13.76 12.01
C LEU A 19 5.72 14.91 12.73
N ALA A 20 6.45 15.79 13.42
CA ALA A 20 5.87 16.96 14.08
C ALA A 20 5.27 17.95 13.07
N VAL A 21 5.98 18.24 11.97
CA VAL A 21 5.46 19.10 10.89
C VAL A 21 4.22 18.47 10.24
N ARG A 22 4.21 17.15 10.07
CA ARG A 22 3.05 16.40 9.56
C ARG A 22 1.85 16.50 10.50
N ALA A 23 2.06 16.33 11.81
CA ALA A 23 1.00 16.47 12.82
C ALA A 23 0.38 17.88 12.80
N LEU A 24 1.19 18.93 12.65
CA LEU A 24 0.70 20.31 12.51
C LEU A 24 -0.19 20.52 11.26
N ARG A 25 0.00 19.71 10.21
CA ARG A 25 -0.74 19.79 8.95
C ARG A 25 -1.83 18.73 8.80
N GLU A 26 -2.02 17.89 9.80
CA GLU A 26 -2.92 16.74 9.75
C GLU A 26 -4.36 17.14 9.40
N ARG A 27 -4.87 18.22 10.01
CA ARG A 27 -6.20 18.78 9.70
C ARG A 27 -6.33 19.22 8.25
N GLN A 28 -5.27 19.81 7.68
CA GLN A 28 -5.27 20.24 6.28
C GLN A 28 -5.27 19.01 5.35
N PHE A 29 -4.45 18.01 5.66
CA PHE A 29 -4.41 16.76 4.90
C PHE A 29 -5.73 15.99 4.96
N ALA A 30 -6.37 15.95 6.14
CA ALA A 30 -7.69 15.34 6.32
C ALA A 30 -8.75 16.03 5.45
N ARG A 31 -8.85 17.37 5.53
CA ARG A 31 -9.79 18.15 4.70
C ARG A 31 -9.56 17.95 3.21
N HIS A 32 -8.30 17.96 2.77
CA HIS A 32 -7.96 17.69 1.36
C HIS A 32 -8.37 16.28 0.94
N ALA A 33 -8.05 15.27 1.76
CA ALA A 33 -8.42 13.89 1.48
C ALA A 33 -9.95 13.67 1.48
N GLU A 34 -10.69 14.31 2.37
CA GLU A 34 -12.16 14.32 2.37
C GLU A 34 -12.72 14.97 1.11
N SER A 35 -12.17 16.11 0.69
CA SER A 35 -12.57 16.78 -0.56
C SER A 35 -12.33 15.88 -1.78
N VAL A 36 -11.18 15.21 -1.85
CA VAL A 36 -10.88 14.26 -2.94
C VAL A 36 -11.81 13.06 -2.86
N THR A 37 -12.02 12.48 -1.67
CA THR A 37 -12.93 11.33 -1.51
C THR A 37 -14.35 11.70 -1.95
N ARG A 38 -14.80 12.89 -1.60
CA ARG A 38 -16.09 13.42 -2.05
C ARG A 38 -16.16 13.56 -3.56
N GLU A 39 -15.14 14.14 -4.19
CA GLU A 39 -15.04 14.23 -5.66
C GLU A 39 -15.16 12.83 -6.30
N LEU A 40 -14.45 11.84 -5.78
CA LEU A 40 -14.45 10.48 -6.33
C LEU A 40 -15.84 9.82 -6.21
N LEU A 41 -16.49 9.96 -5.05
CA LEU A 41 -17.72 9.24 -4.74
C LEU A 41 -18.98 9.96 -5.23
N GLU A 42 -19.08 11.27 -5.01
CA GLU A 42 -20.27 12.05 -5.43
C GLU A 42 -20.31 12.21 -6.95
N ALA A 43 -19.18 12.50 -7.60
CA ALA A 43 -19.11 12.60 -9.06
C ALA A 43 -18.93 11.23 -9.74
N ARG A 44 -18.89 10.13 -8.98
CA ARG A 44 -18.71 8.75 -9.45
C ARG A 44 -17.59 8.58 -10.46
N ARG A 45 -16.50 9.32 -10.29
CA ARG A 45 -15.37 9.28 -11.22
C ARG A 45 -14.62 7.96 -11.02
N PRO A 46 -14.45 7.13 -12.06
CA PRO A 46 -13.70 5.89 -11.92
C PRO A 46 -12.25 6.21 -11.55
N TYR A 47 -11.68 5.46 -10.60
CA TYR A 47 -10.30 5.69 -10.18
C TYR A 47 -9.55 4.40 -9.83
N TYR A 48 -8.25 4.45 -10.02
CA TYR A 48 -7.29 3.45 -9.55
C TYR A 48 -6.55 4.00 -8.35
N LEU A 49 -6.27 3.13 -7.38
CA LEU A 49 -5.58 3.50 -6.16
C LEU A 49 -4.14 2.97 -6.16
N PHE A 50 -3.19 3.83 -5.84
CA PHE A 50 -1.78 3.49 -5.62
C PHE A 50 -1.33 4.00 -4.24
N PRO A 51 -1.44 3.18 -3.18
CA PRO A 51 -0.95 3.54 -1.86
C PRO A 51 0.58 3.37 -1.81
N LEU A 52 1.27 4.41 -1.36
CA LEU A 52 2.72 4.43 -1.23
C LEU A 52 3.17 3.75 0.07
N GLN A 53 4.34 3.13 0.01
CA GLN A 53 5.10 2.60 1.14
C GLN A 53 6.18 3.61 1.58
N VAL A 54 6.74 3.43 2.78
CA VAL A 54 7.80 4.31 3.32
C VAL A 54 9.12 4.01 2.60
N ASN A 55 9.92 5.02 2.26
CA ASN A 55 11.22 4.80 1.57
C ASN A 55 12.24 3.95 2.36
N SER A 56 12.16 3.93 3.69
CA SER A 56 13.04 3.09 4.52
C SER A 56 12.59 1.63 4.58
N ASP A 57 11.51 1.29 3.89
CA ASP A 57 11.05 -0.09 3.79
C ASP A 57 12.02 -0.85 2.88
N ALA A 58 12.89 -1.66 3.50
CA ALA A 58 13.80 -2.55 2.79
C ALA A 58 13.04 -3.47 1.83
N GLN A 59 11.74 -3.69 2.03
CA GLN A 59 10.92 -4.49 1.13
C GLN A 59 10.83 -3.91 -0.28
N ILE A 60 10.87 -2.59 -0.48
CA ILE A 60 10.84 -2.02 -1.83
C ILE A 60 12.13 -2.38 -2.58
N ILE A 61 13.28 -2.25 -1.91
CA ILE A 61 14.59 -2.44 -2.55
C ILE A 61 14.94 -3.93 -2.68
N VAL A 62 14.56 -4.76 -1.71
CA VAL A 62 14.92 -6.19 -1.66
C VAL A 62 13.89 -7.07 -2.37
N HIS A 63 12.62 -6.69 -2.34
CA HIS A 63 11.51 -7.50 -2.84
C HIS A 63 10.76 -6.84 -4.01
N SER A 64 11.40 -5.93 -4.74
CA SER A 64 10.90 -5.44 -6.03
C SER A 64 12.05 -5.02 -6.94
N SER A 65 11.78 -4.80 -8.22
CA SER A 65 12.76 -4.29 -9.18
C SER A 65 12.96 -2.77 -9.09
N PHE A 66 12.33 -2.09 -8.11
CA PHE A 66 12.41 -0.64 -7.99
C PHE A 66 13.56 -0.19 -7.11
N ASP A 67 14.26 0.86 -7.55
CA ASP A 67 15.32 1.51 -6.78
C ASP A 67 14.77 2.34 -5.59
N GLY A 68 13.45 2.51 -5.53
CA GLY A 68 12.74 3.16 -4.42
C GLY A 68 11.34 3.64 -4.78
N VAL A 69 10.69 4.35 -3.87
CA VAL A 69 9.29 4.80 -4.04
C VAL A 69 9.13 5.70 -5.27
N ARG A 70 10.10 6.56 -5.60
CA ARG A 70 10.00 7.44 -6.78
C ARG A 70 9.97 6.66 -8.09
N ASP A 71 10.77 5.61 -8.18
CA ASP A 71 10.82 4.76 -9.35
C ASP A 71 9.49 4.01 -9.54
N SER A 72 8.90 3.52 -8.45
CA SER A 72 7.54 2.95 -8.49
C SER A 72 6.46 3.97 -8.90
N ILE A 73 6.57 5.23 -8.47
CA ILE A 73 5.68 6.31 -8.91
C ILE A 73 5.84 6.56 -10.41
N ASP A 74 7.08 6.61 -10.90
CA ASP A 74 7.37 6.86 -12.31
C ASP A 74 6.78 5.77 -13.21
N SER A 75 7.08 4.51 -12.90
CA SER A 75 6.56 3.34 -13.63
C SER A 75 5.03 3.32 -13.67
N VAL A 76 4.37 3.47 -12.51
CA VAL A 76 2.90 3.44 -12.42
C VAL A 76 2.26 4.61 -13.15
N MET A 77 2.79 5.82 -12.99
CA MET A 77 2.21 7.01 -13.64
C MET A 77 2.39 6.98 -15.16
N ARG A 78 3.52 6.51 -15.68
CA ARG A 78 3.75 6.37 -17.12
C ARG A 78 2.81 5.35 -17.73
N SER A 79 2.70 4.17 -17.11
CA SER A 79 1.77 3.13 -17.55
C SER A 79 0.32 3.63 -17.54
N PHE A 80 -0.10 4.27 -16.44
CA PHE A 80 -1.44 4.84 -16.32
C PHE A 80 -1.72 5.90 -17.40
N ALA A 81 -0.76 6.80 -17.67
CA ALA A 81 -0.94 7.86 -18.65
C ALA A 81 -1.19 7.32 -20.06
N LEU A 82 -0.53 6.22 -20.43
CA LEU A 82 -0.58 5.62 -21.76
C LEU A 82 -1.74 4.66 -21.94
N HIS A 83 -2.11 3.90 -20.90
CA HIS A 83 -2.98 2.72 -21.06
C HIS A 83 -4.31 2.80 -20.31
N ALA A 84 -4.44 3.64 -19.28
CA ALA A 84 -5.67 3.71 -18.50
C ALA A 84 -6.77 4.52 -19.19
N PRO A 85 -8.06 4.18 -19.00
CA PRO A 85 -9.20 4.91 -19.56
C PRO A 85 -9.12 6.42 -19.34
N ALA A 86 -9.42 7.21 -20.37
CA ALA A 86 -9.23 8.66 -20.36
C ALA A 86 -10.08 9.39 -19.30
N ASP A 87 -11.22 8.82 -18.93
CA ASP A 87 -12.14 9.33 -17.91
C ASP A 87 -11.76 8.94 -16.47
N SER A 88 -10.77 8.05 -16.32
CA SER A 88 -10.31 7.57 -15.02
C SER A 88 -9.27 8.46 -14.35
N LEU A 89 -9.27 8.42 -13.03
CA LEU A 89 -8.32 9.08 -12.14
C LEU A 89 -7.28 8.09 -11.59
N LEU A 90 -6.08 8.58 -11.34
CA LEU A 90 -5.08 7.90 -10.50
C LEU A 90 -5.03 8.61 -9.15
N VAL A 91 -5.32 7.87 -8.09
CA VAL A 91 -5.23 8.35 -6.71
C VAL A 91 -3.98 7.78 -6.07
N ILE A 92 -2.98 8.63 -5.84
CA ILE A 92 -1.78 8.26 -5.10
C ILE A 92 -1.99 8.66 -3.63
N LYS A 93 -1.95 7.67 -2.75
CA LYS A 93 -2.10 7.89 -1.30
C LYS A 93 -0.76 7.75 -0.61
N ASN A 94 -0.27 8.83 -0.01
CA ASN A 94 0.98 8.81 0.74
C ASN A 94 0.88 7.94 2.00
N HIS A 95 2.02 7.41 2.45
CA HIS A 95 2.09 6.61 3.67
C HIS A 95 1.89 7.49 4.91
N PRO A 96 1.11 7.07 5.93
CA PRO A 96 0.88 7.86 7.15
C PRO A 96 2.16 8.15 7.93
N LEU A 97 3.13 7.25 7.87
CA LEU A 97 4.45 7.39 8.52
C LEU A 97 5.50 8.08 7.64
N ASP A 98 5.14 8.54 6.44
CA ASP A 98 6.08 9.30 5.62
C ASP A 98 6.35 10.67 6.26
N THR A 99 7.62 10.94 6.52
CA THR A 99 8.12 12.14 7.22
C THR A 99 8.08 13.40 6.34
N GLY A 100 7.72 13.29 5.05
CA GLY A 100 7.69 14.39 4.10
C GLY A 100 9.08 14.90 3.67
N LEU A 101 10.16 14.28 4.17
CA LEU A 101 11.54 14.61 3.79
C LEU A 101 11.77 14.41 2.29
N ILE A 102 11.16 13.37 1.72
CA ILE A 102 11.08 13.18 0.28
C ILE A 102 9.70 13.67 -0.17
N ARG A 103 9.70 14.76 -0.93
CA ARG A 103 8.47 15.43 -1.39
C ARG A 103 7.79 14.64 -2.53
N HIS A 104 7.29 13.44 -2.26
CA HIS A 104 6.62 12.57 -3.24
C HIS A 104 5.47 13.28 -3.96
N GLY A 105 4.63 14.00 -3.22
CA GLY A 105 3.52 14.75 -3.83
C GLY A 105 3.99 15.87 -4.77
N ARG A 106 5.18 16.46 -4.57
CA ARG A 106 5.74 17.42 -5.53
C ARG A 106 6.24 16.69 -6.78
N TYR A 107 6.96 15.60 -6.58
CA TYR A 107 7.49 14.78 -7.67
C TYR A 107 6.36 14.24 -8.57
N ALA A 108 5.33 13.64 -7.97
CA ALA A 108 4.17 13.13 -8.71
C ALA A 108 3.45 14.25 -9.49
N ARG A 109 3.27 15.45 -8.93
CA ARG A 109 2.66 16.57 -9.67
C ARG A 109 3.51 17.05 -10.84
N GLN A 110 4.83 17.10 -10.68
CA GLN A 110 5.73 17.46 -11.78
C GLN A 110 5.64 16.42 -12.90
N LEU A 111 5.72 15.13 -12.56
CA LEU A 111 5.61 14.06 -13.53
C LEU A 111 4.22 14.03 -14.21
N ALA A 112 3.14 14.34 -13.48
CA ALA A 112 1.81 14.47 -14.07
C ALA A 112 1.73 15.58 -15.12
N ALA A 113 2.49 16.67 -14.95
CA ALA A 113 2.54 17.74 -15.94
C ALA A 113 3.32 17.32 -17.19
N GLU A 114 4.45 16.64 -17.00
CA GLU A 114 5.24 16.06 -18.08
C GLU A 114 4.43 15.05 -18.90
N LEU A 115 3.65 14.21 -18.22
CA LEU A 115 2.77 13.20 -18.83
C LEU A 115 1.40 13.74 -19.27
N ARG A 116 1.10 15.02 -19.04
CA ARG A 116 -0.20 15.68 -19.35
C ARG A 116 -1.42 15.01 -18.69
N ILE A 117 -1.26 14.48 -17.48
CA ILE A 117 -2.32 13.84 -16.68
C ILE A 117 -2.63 14.60 -15.38
N ASN A 118 -2.29 15.89 -15.29
CA ASN A 118 -2.56 16.73 -14.09
C ASN A 118 -4.00 16.63 -13.61
N GLU A 119 -4.96 16.76 -14.54
CA GLU A 119 -6.39 16.69 -14.24
C GLU A 119 -6.85 15.28 -13.82
N ARG A 120 -6.04 14.26 -14.16
CA ARG A 120 -6.28 12.85 -13.87
C ARG A 120 -5.53 12.34 -12.63
N LEU A 121 -4.67 13.15 -12.00
CA LEU A 121 -3.94 12.77 -10.80
C LEU A 121 -4.57 13.40 -9.55
N ARG A 122 -4.75 12.60 -8.50
CA ARG A 122 -5.01 13.09 -7.14
C ARG A 122 -3.95 12.52 -6.19
N PHE A 123 -3.22 13.39 -5.51
CA PHE A 123 -2.28 13.01 -4.46
C PHE A 123 -2.87 13.40 -3.10
N ILE A 124 -2.99 12.43 -2.19
CA ILE A 124 -3.54 12.65 -0.84
C ILE A 124 -2.56 12.16 0.22
N ASP A 125 -2.39 12.96 1.28
CA ASP A 125 -1.53 12.63 2.42
C ASP A 125 -2.29 11.94 3.57
N ALA A 126 -3.62 12.02 3.57
CA ALA A 126 -4.51 11.38 4.55
C ALA A 126 -5.61 10.59 3.82
N GLY A 127 -6.73 10.30 4.50
CA GLY A 127 -7.88 9.61 3.92
C GLY A 127 -8.08 8.19 4.43
N HIS A 128 -9.35 7.81 4.56
CA HIS A 128 -9.78 6.52 5.08
C HIS A 128 -9.64 5.46 3.98
N LEU A 129 -8.63 4.60 4.12
CA LEU A 129 -8.25 3.62 3.10
C LEU A 129 -9.40 2.64 2.74
N PRO A 130 -10.16 2.06 3.70
CA PRO A 130 -11.28 1.17 3.36
C PRO A 130 -12.32 1.81 2.44
N THR A 131 -12.67 3.08 2.68
CA THR A 131 -13.61 3.83 1.82
C THR A 131 -13.07 4.01 0.40
N LEU A 132 -11.76 4.23 0.24
CA LEU A 132 -11.14 4.31 -1.09
C LEU A 132 -11.06 2.94 -1.77
N LEU A 133 -10.86 1.87 -1.01
CA LEU A 133 -10.81 0.52 -1.56
C LEU A 133 -12.18 0.03 -2.03
N GLU A 134 -13.25 0.35 -1.30
CA GLU A 134 -14.61 -0.08 -1.63
C GLU A 134 -15.08 0.34 -3.03
N HIS A 135 -14.58 1.47 -3.54
CA HIS A 135 -15.00 2.06 -4.82
C HIS A 135 -13.91 2.11 -5.90
N ALA A 136 -12.69 1.67 -5.59
CA ALA A 136 -11.62 1.62 -6.59
C ALA A 136 -11.96 0.67 -7.75
N ARG A 137 -11.56 1.04 -8.97
CA ARG A 137 -11.60 0.18 -10.17
C ARG A 137 -10.51 -0.89 -10.15
N GLY A 138 -9.38 -0.56 -9.53
CA GLY A 138 -8.26 -1.46 -9.32
C GLY A 138 -7.25 -0.81 -8.39
N VAL A 139 -6.43 -1.65 -7.77
CA VAL A 139 -5.40 -1.24 -6.84
C VAL A 139 -4.06 -1.72 -7.35
N VAL A 140 -3.09 -0.81 -7.38
CA VAL A 140 -1.70 -1.13 -7.68
C VAL A 140 -0.95 -1.08 -6.37
N VAL A 141 -0.12 -2.06 -6.07
CA VAL A 141 0.81 -2.04 -4.92
C VAL A 141 2.18 -2.51 -5.37
N VAL A 142 3.22 -2.17 -4.61
CA VAL A 142 4.53 -2.84 -4.79
C VAL A 142 4.47 -4.17 -4.05
N ASN A 143 4.52 -4.16 -2.72
CA ASN A 143 4.39 -5.35 -1.88
C ASN A 143 3.72 -5.07 -0.52
N SER A 144 3.01 -3.95 -0.44
CA SER A 144 2.31 -3.52 0.78
C SER A 144 1.26 -4.52 1.24
N THR A 145 1.07 -4.67 2.55
CA THR A 145 -0.07 -5.42 3.13
C THR A 145 -1.43 -4.81 2.77
N VAL A 146 -1.46 -3.56 2.30
CA VAL A 146 -2.67 -2.96 1.70
C VAL A 146 -3.22 -3.78 0.54
N GLY A 147 -2.39 -4.59 -0.14
CA GLY A 147 -2.87 -5.56 -1.12
C GLY A 147 -3.90 -6.53 -0.53
N LEU A 148 -3.67 -7.05 0.68
CA LEU A 148 -4.66 -7.91 1.36
C LEU A 148 -5.96 -7.17 1.64
N SER A 149 -5.89 -5.88 2.02
CA SER A 149 -7.09 -5.06 2.18
C SER A 149 -7.84 -4.87 0.84
N ALA A 150 -7.12 -4.69 -0.27
CA ALA A 150 -7.75 -4.60 -1.59
C ALA A 150 -8.48 -5.90 -1.97
N LEU A 151 -7.86 -7.07 -1.71
CA LEU A 151 -8.48 -8.38 -1.90
C LEU A 151 -9.74 -8.53 -1.03
N HIS A 152 -9.67 -8.13 0.25
CA HIS A 152 -10.83 -8.15 1.16
C HIS A 152 -12.01 -7.33 0.62
N HIS A 153 -11.75 -6.23 -0.07
CA HIS A 153 -12.77 -5.39 -0.72
C HIS A 153 -13.17 -5.88 -2.12
N CYS A 154 -12.75 -7.09 -2.54
CA CYS A 154 -12.99 -7.66 -3.87
C CYS A 154 -12.49 -6.78 -5.02
N ARG A 155 -11.37 -6.06 -4.82
CA ARG A 155 -10.82 -5.17 -5.86
C ARG A 155 -9.80 -5.90 -6.74
N PRO A 156 -9.82 -5.69 -8.07
CA PRO A 156 -8.70 -6.07 -8.92
C PRO A 156 -7.40 -5.49 -8.38
N LEU A 157 -6.37 -6.33 -8.26
CA LEU A 157 -5.11 -6.00 -7.60
C LEU A 157 -3.93 -6.44 -8.46
N ILE A 158 -2.94 -5.57 -8.66
CA ILE A 158 -1.62 -5.95 -9.17
C ILE A 158 -0.56 -5.65 -8.11
N ALA A 159 0.31 -6.62 -7.87
CA ALA A 159 1.50 -6.47 -7.04
C ALA A 159 2.73 -6.41 -7.95
N LEU A 160 3.43 -5.27 -7.93
CA LEU A 160 4.61 -5.01 -8.77
C LEU A 160 5.92 -5.53 -8.15
N GLY A 161 5.87 -5.93 -6.88
CA GLY A 161 6.95 -6.61 -6.18
C GLY A 161 6.53 -8.02 -5.73
N SER A 162 7.46 -8.69 -5.06
CA SER A 162 7.22 -9.96 -4.41
C SER A 162 6.34 -9.75 -3.17
N ALA A 163 5.15 -10.34 -3.20
CA ALA A 163 4.24 -10.40 -2.07
C ALA A 163 3.68 -11.82 -1.96
N ILE A 164 3.47 -12.31 -0.74
CA ILE A 164 3.02 -13.69 -0.48
C ILE A 164 1.64 -14.02 -1.09
N TYR A 165 0.83 -12.99 -1.34
CA TYR A 165 -0.49 -13.10 -1.96
C TYR A 165 -0.45 -12.88 -3.49
N ASN A 166 0.73 -12.60 -4.08
CA ASN A 166 0.86 -12.38 -5.51
C ASN A 166 0.84 -13.72 -6.25
N MET A 167 -0.36 -14.19 -6.56
CA MET A 167 -0.56 -15.48 -7.22
C MET A 167 -1.79 -15.46 -8.14
N PRO A 168 -1.83 -16.34 -9.16
CA PRO A 168 -2.99 -16.49 -10.03
C PRO A 168 -4.29 -16.68 -9.22
N GLY A 169 -5.34 -15.98 -9.62
CA GLY A 169 -6.63 -15.98 -8.94
C GLY A 169 -6.77 -14.91 -7.85
N LEU A 170 -5.69 -14.51 -7.17
CA LEU A 170 -5.74 -13.41 -6.19
C LEU A 170 -5.34 -12.07 -6.82
N THR A 171 -4.25 -12.05 -7.58
CA THR A 171 -3.74 -10.84 -8.21
C THR A 171 -3.65 -11.01 -9.73
N TRP A 172 -3.73 -9.89 -10.43
CA TRP A 172 -3.41 -9.81 -11.85
C TRP A 172 -1.96 -10.23 -12.08
N GLN A 173 -1.77 -11.20 -13.00
CA GLN A 173 -0.47 -11.80 -13.32
C GLN A 173 0.13 -11.28 -14.63
N GLY A 174 -0.62 -10.46 -15.39
CA GLY A 174 -0.14 -9.84 -16.62
C GLY A 174 0.70 -8.59 -16.36
N PRO A 175 1.17 -7.92 -17.42
CA PRO A 175 1.89 -6.66 -17.30
C PRO A 175 0.99 -5.55 -16.74
N LEU A 176 1.62 -4.55 -16.12
CA LEU A 176 0.93 -3.36 -15.58
C LEU A 176 0.15 -2.59 -16.66
N ASP A 177 0.68 -2.55 -17.89
CA ASP A 177 0.05 -1.82 -19.00
C ASP A 177 -1.33 -2.40 -19.38
N GLU A 178 -1.52 -3.70 -19.20
CA GLU A 178 -2.80 -4.38 -19.48
C GLU A 178 -3.75 -4.36 -18.28
N PHE A 179 -3.22 -4.18 -17.05
CA PHE A 179 -4.00 -4.17 -15.82
C PHE A 179 -5.15 -3.15 -15.85
N TRP A 180 -4.92 -1.97 -16.42
CA TRP A 180 -5.90 -0.88 -16.41
C TRP A 180 -7.20 -1.24 -17.10
N LEU A 181 -7.17 -2.11 -18.13
CA LEU A 181 -8.34 -2.48 -18.92
C LEU A 181 -8.80 -3.92 -18.67
N GLY A 182 -7.86 -4.81 -18.36
CA GLY A 182 -8.10 -6.26 -18.33
C GLY A 182 -8.26 -6.89 -16.95
N ALA A 183 -7.98 -6.17 -15.86
CA ALA A 183 -7.90 -6.80 -14.55
C ALA A 183 -9.26 -7.31 -14.05
N SER A 184 -9.28 -8.59 -13.69
CA SER A 184 -10.44 -9.26 -13.08
C SER A 184 -10.44 -9.09 -11.56
N GLN A 185 -11.62 -9.27 -10.95
CA GLN A 185 -11.75 -9.38 -9.50
C GLN A 185 -11.05 -10.65 -8.99
N PRO A 186 -10.58 -10.65 -7.72
CA PRO A 186 -9.99 -11.83 -7.11
C PRO A 186 -11.04 -12.94 -6.91
N ASP A 187 -10.56 -14.18 -6.97
CA ASP A 187 -11.31 -15.37 -6.55
C ASP A 187 -11.46 -15.34 -5.02
N MET A 188 -12.67 -15.02 -4.55
CA MET A 188 -12.93 -14.86 -3.12
C MET A 188 -12.88 -16.17 -2.32
N PRO A 189 -13.35 -17.32 -2.84
CA PRO A 189 -13.04 -18.63 -2.27
C PRO A 189 -11.53 -18.88 -2.09
N LEU A 190 -10.72 -18.61 -3.11
CA LEU A 190 -9.27 -18.73 -3.01
C LEU A 190 -8.69 -17.77 -1.97
N TYR A 191 -9.19 -16.54 -1.92
CA TYR A 191 -8.77 -15.54 -0.93
C TYR A 191 -9.04 -16.01 0.50
N GLN A 192 -10.22 -16.60 0.75
CA GLN A 192 -10.55 -17.15 2.06
C GLN A 192 -9.63 -18.31 2.42
N ALA A 193 -9.40 -19.25 1.49
CA ALA A 193 -8.47 -20.36 1.71
C ALA A 193 -7.04 -19.88 1.98
N PHE A 194 -6.59 -18.85 1.27
CA PHE A 194 -5.30 -18.21 1.51
C PHE A 194 -5.22 -17.59 2.91
N LEU A 195 -6.23 -16.82 3.33
CA LEU A 195 -6.27 -16.23 4.67
C LEU A 195 -6.23 -17.31 5.75
N ASP A 196 -7.06 -18.34 5.63
CA ASP A 196 -7.13 -19.45 6.58
C ASP A 196 -5.78 -20.14 6.70
N TYR A 197 -5.11 -20.38 5.57
CA TYR A 197 -3.77 -20.96 5.53
C TYR A 197 -2.75 -20.08 6.25
N VAL A 198 -2.69 -18.78 5.93
CA VAL A 198 -1.72 -17.85 6.55
C VAL A 198 -1.97 -17.72 8.04
N ILE A 199 -3.23 -17.59 8.47
CA ILE A 199 -3.59 -17.50 9.89
C ILE A 199 -3.16 -18.77 10.61
N HIS A 200 -3.45 -19.95 10.06
CA HIS A 200 -3.17 -21.22 10.72
C HIS A 200 -1.67 -21.52 10.82
N HIS A 201 -0.89 -21.21 9.77
CA HIS A 201 0.50 -21.65 9.68
C HIS A 201 1.51 -20.61 10.17
N THR A 202 1.16 -19.32 10.17
CA THR A 202 2.12 -18.24 10.46
C THR A 202 1.82 -17.43 11.72
N GLN A 203 0.58 -17.47 12.23
CA GLN A 203 0.16 -16.62 13.34
C GLN A 203 0.03 -17.43 14.63
N ILE A 204 0.39 -16.80 15.75
CA ILE A 204 0.12 -17.29 17.10
C ILE A 204 -0.80 -16.27 17.77
N ASN A 205 -1.91 -16.74 18.33
CA ASN A 205 -2.85 -15.86 19.02
C ASN A 205 -2.24 -15.26 20.29
N GLY A 206 -2.28 -13.93 20.41
CA GLY A 206 -1.84 -13.20 21.60
C GLY A 206 -1.36 -11.79 21.28
N ASP A 207 -0.85 -11.09 22.29
CA ASP A 207 -0.29 -9.73 22.18
C ASP A 207 0.81 -9.50 23.24
N PHE A 208 1.60 -8.44 23.10
CA PHE A 208 2.69 -8.09 24.02
C PHE A 208 2.31 -7.05 25.09
N TYR A 209 1.05 -6.63 25.13
CA TYR A 209 0.59 -5.46 25.87
C TYR A 209 -0.26 -5.82 27.10
N THR A 210 -0.99 -6.94 27.04
CA THR A 210 -1.86 -7.41 28.12
C THR A 210 -1.32 -8.70 28.72
N ARG A 211 -1.55 -8.91 30.03
CA ARG A 211 -1.12 -10.17 30.67
C ARG A 211 -1.77 -11.38 30.01
N THR A 212 -3.04 -11.26 29.62
CA THR A 212 -3.79 -12.31 28.93
C THR A 212 -3.21 -12.59 27.54
N GLY A 213 -2.94 -11.54 26.76
CA GLY A 213 -2.32 -11.66 25.44
C GLY A 213 -0.94 -12.29 25.49
N ILE A 214 -0.12 -11.91 26.47
CA ILE A 214 1.22 -12.49 26.67
C ILE A 214 1.10 -13.97 27.03
N ALA A 215 0.16 -14.34 27.90
CA ALA A 215 -0.07 -15.74 28.28
C ALA A 215 -0.51 -16.59 27.07
N MET A 216 -1.43 -16.07 26.25
CA MET A 216 -1.87 -16.73 25.00
C MET A 216 -0.70 -16.90 24.02
N ALA A 217 0.07 -15.84 23.79
CA ALA A 217 1.21 -15.87 22.87
C ALA A 217 2.27 -16.88 23.33
N THR A 218 2.56 -16.91 24.64
CA THR A 218 3.56 -17.82 25.22
C THR A 218 3.12 -19.27 25.05
N ALA A 219 1.87 -19.60 25.40
CA ALA A 219 1.34 -20.95 25.26
C ALA A 219 1.33 -21.43 23.79
N GLY A 220 0.90 -20.56 22.87
CA GLY A 220 0.89 -20.88 21.45
C GLY A 220 2.29 -21.02 20.85
N ALA A 221 3.26 -20.22 21.30
CA ALA A 221 4.65 -20.32 20.87
C ALA A 221 5.31 -21.63 21.32
N VAL A 222 5.10 -22.03 22.59
CA VAL A 222 5.59 -23.33 23.10
C VAL A 222 5.02 -24.47 22.27
N THR A 223 3.70 -24.47 22.05
CA THR A 223 3.04 -25.50 21.22
C THR A 223 3.66 -25.60 19.83
N ARG A 224 3.95 -24.46 19.19
CA ARG A 224 4.54 -24.41 17.84
C ARG A 224 5.99 -24.90 17.82
N LEU A 225 6.77 -24.62 18.86
CA LEU A 225 8.18 -25.04 19.00
C LEU A 225 8.32 -26.53 19.35
N GLU A 226 7.33 -27.09 20.03
CA GLU A 226 7.30 -28.52 20.41
C GLU A 226 6.73 -29.42 19.29
N MET A 227 6.14 -28.82 18.24
CA MET A 227 5.72 -29.57 17.06
C MET A 227 6.95 -30.13 16.33
N PRO A 228 6.99 -31.44 16.03
CA PRO A 228 8.06 -32.00 15.19
C PRO A 228 8.01 -31.37 13.80
N ASP A 229 9.18 -31.17 13.18
CA ASP A 229 9.28 -30.68 11.80
C ASP A 229 8.56 -31.67 10.85
N GLU A 230 7.49 -31.21 10.18
CA GLU A 230 6.79 -31.93 9.10
C GLU A 230 7.52 -31.80 7.75
#